data_AF-A0A942B6U5-F1
#
_entry.id   AF-A0A942B6U5-F1
#
_cell.length_a   1.000
_cell.length_b   1.000
_cell.length_c   1.000
_cell.angle_alpha   90.00
_cell.angle_beta   90.00
_cell.angle_gamma   90.00
#
_symmetry.space_group_name_H-M   'P 1'
#
loop_
_entity.id
_entity.type
_entity.pdbx_description
1 polymer ?
#
loop_
_entity_poly.entity_id
_entity_poly.type
_entity_poly.pdbx_seq_one_letter_code
_entity_poly.pdbx_strand_id
1 'polypeptide(L)'
;MLRTSTLSLVALFLLAGCGGGGNSGSSIIDPANDPTCSSNVIARPQGDNASLLAEPGVIVPSSTVARAADIGYRAHTNHLINASSVGRGTGPTGLTPDQLRTAYSIPADLGSGAIAIVDAYHYPTALNDFNVFSTEFGLPTESSSDPNGTSNAVFQVVYASGSQPTVDTSWSQESAIDTQWAHAMAPHAKIYLVEAASNSLADLMAAVNVAKNIVGVKQVSMSFGATEDGCLYVHYNANLTKSGVTFFAAAGDTSGELDFPSLSKNCVAVGGTRLTLTTGDARLAETAWTKTGGGLSTLEPRPTFQNVVVDFVQRYRGAADVSAVGDPATGVSVYDSTPDGGLSGWITFGGTSVACPIIAAIVNAADNNWTSSQAFNTNLYNQITTGALFDVKAGKSGALSATTGWDFLTGVGSPNGLTGF
;
A
#
# COMPACT_ATOMS: atom_id res chain seq x y z
N MET A 1 47.87 0.60 -71.68
CA MET A 1 47.49 0.08 -70.34
C MET A 1 47.18 1.29 -69.46
N LEU A 2 45.90 1.49 -69.16
CA LEU A 2 45.39 2.67 -68.46
C LEU A 2 45.77 2.65 -66.97
N ARG A 3 46.11 3.84 -66.47
CA ARG A 3 46.34 4.18 -65.06
C ARG A 3 45.05 4.07 -64.25
N THR A 4 45.14 3.54 -63.03
CA THR A 4 44.23 3.90 -61.93
C THR A 4 45.02 3.95 -60.61
N SER A 5 45.05 5.13 -60.00
CA SER A 5 45.51 5.40 -58.65
C SER A 5 44.32 5.98 -57.90
N THR A 6 43.72 5.21 -57.01
CA THR A 6 42.55 5.62 -56.22
C THR A 6 42.98 6.28 -54.92
N LEU A 7 42.58 7.55 -54.78
CA LEU A 7 42.57 8.33 -53.54
C LEU A 7 41.67 7.66 -52.49
N SER A 8 42.15 7.54 -51.26
CA SER A 8 41.31 7.32 -50.07
C SER A 8 41.04 8.65 -49.38
N LEU A 9 39.76 8.98 -49.24
CA LEU A 9 39.25 10.17 -48.55
C LEU A 9 39.32 9.92 -47.04
N VAL A 10 40.15 10.67 -46.32
CA VAL A 10 40.17 10.70 -44.85
C VAL A 10 39.17 11.75 -44.40
N ALA A 11 38.04 11.32 -43.81
CA ALA A 11 37.08 12.21 -43.18
C ALA A 11 37.54 12.54 -41.75
N LEU A 12 37.96 13.79 -41.56
CA LEU A 12 38.32 14.40 -40.29
C LEU A 12 37.03 14.80 -39.56
N PHE A 13 36.60 14.04 -38.55
CA PHE A 13 35.52 14.47 -37.66
C PHE A 13 36.07 15.42 -36.60
N LEU A 14 35.70 16.71 -36.70
CA LEU A 14 35.90 17.69 -35.65
C LEU A 14 35.07 17.30 -34.42
N LEU A 15 35.73 17.11 -33.28
CA LEU A 15 35.08 17.16 -31.97
C LEU A 15 34.68 18.61 -31.67
N ALA A 16 33.39 18.90 -31.74
CA ALA A 16 32.79 20.04 -31.07
C ALA A 16 32.33 19.59 -29.68
N GLY A 17 33.06 20.00 -28.65
CA GLY A 17 32.58 19.92 -27.28
C GLY A 17 31.42 20.89 -27.08
N CYS A 18 30.31 20.39 -26.55
CA CYS A 18 29.33 21.18 -25.82
C CYS A 18 29.11 20.48 -24.49
N GLY A 19 29.55 21.15 -23.42
CA GLY A 19 29.05 20.89 -22.08
C GLY A 19 27.62 21.40 -21.95
N GLY A 20 26.86 20.74 -21.09
CA GLY A 20 25.49 21.13 -20.77
C GLY A 20 24.77 19.98 -20.09
N GLY A 21 24.79 19.97 -18.77
CA GLY A 21 23.97 19.08 -17.96
C GLY A 21 22.49 19.28 -18.27
N GLY A 22 21.75 18.17 -18.30
CA GLY A 22 20.31 18.14 -18.50
C GLY A 22 19.79 16.86 -17.89
N ASN A 23 19.38 16.95 -16.64
CA ASN A 23 18.68 15.93 -15.89
C ASN A 23 17.37 15.62 -16.63
N SER A 24 17.33 14.56 -17.44
CA SER A 24 16.07 14.05 -18.01
C SER A 24 15.37 13.20 -16.96
N GLY A 25 15.01 13.82 -15.84
CA GLY A 25 13.92 13.33 -15.02
C GLY A 25 12.69 13.39 -15.89
N SER A 26 12.13 12.24 -16.27
CA SER A 26 10.82 12.18 -16.89
C SER A 26 9.83 12.75 -15.87
N SER A 27 9.50 14.04 -15.98
CA SER A 27 8.42 14.64 -15.22
C SER A 27 7.17 13.88 -15.59
N ILE A 28 6.68 13.08 -14.64
CA ILE A 28 5.36 12.46 -14.76
C ILE A 28 4.39 13.61 -15.01
N ILE A 29 3.66 13.55 -16.13
CA ILE A 29 2.64 14.55 -16.41
C ILE A 29 1.55 14.37 -15.36
N ASP A 30 1.35 15.41 -14.56
CA ASP A 30 0.23 15.48 -13.63
C ASP A 30 -1.07 15.56 -14.44
N PRO A 31 -2.01 14.61 -14.28
CA PRO A 31 -3.32 14.62 -14.91
C PRO A 31 -4.09 15.93 -14.71
N ALA A 32 -3.87 16.64 -13.60
CA ALA A 32 -4.50 17.94 -13.36
C ALA A 32 -4.04 19.03 -14.36
N ASN A 33 -2.88 18.84 -15.00
CA ASN A 33 -2.34 19.72 -16.03
C ASN A 33 -2.68 19.27 -17.46
N ASP A 34 -3.38 18.15 -17.63
CA ASP A 34 -3.88 17.69 -18.92
C ASP A 34 -5.27 18.30 -19.20
N PRO A 35 -5.42 19.15 -20.24
CA PRO A 35 -6.70 19.79 -20.56
C PRO A 35 -7.78 18.81 -21.03
N THR A 36 -7.43 17.56 -21.37
CA THR A 36 -8.40 16.50 -21.65
C THR A 36 -8.97 15.88 -20.37
N CYS A 37 -8.23 15.98 -19.27
CA CYS A 37 -8.60 15.51 -17.94
C CYS A 37 -9.38 16.54 -17.10
N SER A 38 -9.39 17.81 -17.50
CA SER A 38 -10.12 18.90 -16.83
C SER A 38 -11.54 19.13 -17.36
N SER A 39 -12.00 18.31 -18.31
CA SER A 39 -13.39 18.39 -18.81
C SER A 39 -14.35 17.57 -17.94
N ASN A 40 -15.57 18.09 -17.73
CA ASN A 40 -16.67 17.56 -16.88
C ASN A 40 -17.21 16.17 -17.27
N VAL A 41 -16.37 15.20 -17.64
CA VAL A 41 -16.77 13.93 -18.26
C VAL A 41 -16.62 12.73 -17.30
N ILE A 42 -16.10 12.92 -16.09
CA ILE A 42 -15.92 11.82 -15.14
C ILE A 42 -16.64 12.20 -13.85
N ALA A 43 -17.71 11.47 -13.54
CA ALA A 43 -18.37 11.58 -12.24
C ALA A 43 -17.36 11.13 -11.18
N ARG A 44 -17.05 12.04 -10.26
CA ARG A 44 -16.13 11.81 -9.15
C ARG A 44 -16.98 11.47 -7.92
N PRO A 45 -17.19 10.19 -7.57
CA PRO A 45 -18.20 9.79 -6.60
C PRO A 45 -17.87 10.16 -5.15
N GLN A 46 -16.64 10.57 -4.84
CA GLN A 46 -16.23 10.87 -3.47
C GLN A 46 -16.20 12.38 -3.21
N GLY A 47 -17.08 12.83 -2.32
CA GLY A 47 -16.96 14.13 -1.67
C GLY A 47 -16.16 14.01 -0.38
N ASP A 48 -16.15 15.09 0.42
CA ASP A 48 -15.49 15.09 1.73
C ASP A 48 -15.94 13.91 2.60
N ASN A 49 -15.00 13.04 2.98
CA ASN A 49 -15.30 11.78 3.68
C ASN A 49 -15.32 11.90 5.21
N ALA A 50 -14.97 13.06 5.77
CA ALA A 50 -14.84 13.26 7.22
C ALA A 50 -16.09 12.84 8.02
N SER A 51 -17.29 13.13 7.49
CA SER A 51 -18.55 12.76 8.14
C SER A 51 -18.84 11.25 8.08
N LEU A 52 -18.29 10.56 7.07
CA LEU A 52 -18.43 9.12 6.88
C LEU A 52 -17.45 8.35 7.78
N LEU A 53 -16.30 8.94 8.09
CA LEU A 53 -15.27 8.38 8.97
C LEU A 53 -15.58 8.60 10.46
N ALA A 54 -16.39 9.61 10.79
CA ALA A 54 -16.70 9.95 12.17
C ALA A 54 -17.51 8.85 12.88
N GLU A 55 -16.88 8.18 13.86
CA GLU A 55 -17.51 7.20 14.73
C GLU A 55 -17.12 7.41 16.22
N PRO A 56 -18.01 7.08 17.18
CA PRO A 56 -17.67 7.17 18.60
C PRO A 56 -16.45 6.31 18.95
N GLY A 57 -15.45 6.92 19.61
CA GLY A 57 -14.23 6.22 20.02
C GLY A 57 -13.18 6.06 18.91
N VAL A 58 -13.38 6.69 17.75
CA VAL A 58 -12.40 6.75 16.67
C VAL A 58 -11.89 8.18 16.52
N ILE A 59 -10.57 8.33 16.39
CA ILE A 59 -9.92 9.58 15.98
C ILE A 59 -9.60 9.43 14.49
N VAL A 60 -9.96 10.46 13.72
CA VAL A 60 -9.72 10.52 12.27
C VAL A 60 -8.51 11.44 12.02
N PRO A 61 -7.37 10.88 11.57
CA PRO A 61 -6.18 11.65 11.18
C PRO A 61 -6.49 12.62 10.04
N SER A 62 -5.73 13.71 9.97
CA SER A 62 -5.96 14.76 8.97
C SER A 62 -5.62 14.33 7.54
N SER A 63 -4.69 13.37 7.39
CA SER A 63 -4.30 12.74 6.13
C SER A 63 -5.35 11.77 5.61
N THR A 64 -6.19 11.18 6.47
CA THR A 64 -7.29 10.27 6.10
C THR A 64 -8.49 11.01 5.50
N VAL A 65 -8.60 12.31 5.79
CA VAL A 65 -9.72 13.12 5.30
C VAL A 65 -9.50 13.48 3.83
N ALA A 66 -10.22 12.78 2.95
CA ALA A 66 -10.37 13.14 1.55
C ALA A 66 -11.16 14.43 1.42
N ARG A 67 -10.74 15.32 0.51
CA ARG A 67 -11.41 16.59 0.24
C ARG A 67 -11.79 16.72 -1.23
N ALA A 68 -12.90 17.41 -1.51
CA ALA A 68 -13.35 17.64 -2.88
C ALA A 68 -12.28 18.33 -3.77
N ALA A 69 -11.42 19.16 -3.17
CA ALA A 69 -10.32 19.83 -3.87
C ALA A 69 -9.13 18.91 -4.22
N ASP A 70 -9.08 17.71 -3.63
CA ASP A 70 -7.99 16.76 -3.83
C ASP A 70 -8.25 15.80 -4.99
N ILE A 71 -9.49 15.73 -5.48
CA ILE A 71 -9.88 14.73 -6.47
C ILE A 71 -9.05 14.84 -7.76
N GLY A 72 -8.42 13.73 -8.14
CA GLY A 72 -7.57 13.62 -9.32
C GLY A 72 -6.21 14.32 -9.18
N TYR A 73 -5.87 14.84 -8.00
CA TYR A 73 -4.64 15.59 -7.75
C TYR A 73 -3.86 15.08 -6.54
N ARG A 74 -4.52 14.88 -5.39
CA ARG A 74 -3.91 14.45 -4.13
C ARG A 74 -4.55 13.16 -3.63
N ALA A 75 -3.76 12.36 -2.94
CA ALA A 75 -4.22 11.16 -2.25
C ALA A 75 -4.41 11.43 -0.74
N HIS A 76 -5.35 10.71 -0.15
CA HIS A 76 -5.51 10.56 1.29
C HIS A 76 -4.96 9.19 1.74
N THR A 77 -4.71 9.06 3.05
CA THR A 77 -4.36 7.80 3.69
C THR A 77 -5.61 7.04 4.12
N ASN A 78 -5.47 5.78 4.51
CA ASN A 78 -6.59 4.92 4.91
C ASN A 78 -6.37 4.30 6.30
N HIS A 79 -6.06 5.15 7.29
CA HIS A 79 -5.89 4.74 8.69
C HIS A 79 -6.79 5.50 9.66
N LEU A 80 -7.10 4.83 10.77
CA LEU A 80 -7.93 5.34 11.86
C LEU A 80 -7.32 4.97 13.22
N ILE A 81 -7.54 5.80 14.22
CA ILE A 81 -6.97 5.61 15.56
C ILE A 81 -8.07 5.22 16.54
N ASN A 82 -7.80 4.22 17.37
CA ASN A 82 -8.68 3.89 18.49
C ASN A 82 -8.47 4.89 19.64
N ALA A 83 -9.46 5.74 19.89
CA ALA A 83 -9.35 6.78 20.91
C ALA A 83 -9.10 6.23 22.33
N SER A 84 -9.49 4.98 22.60
CA SER A 84 -9.30 4.35 23.91
C SER A 84 -7.85 3.93 24.19
N SER A 85 -6.99 3.85 23.17
CA SER A 85 -5.56 3.56 23.34
C SER A 85 -4.75 4.80 23.75
N VAL A 86 -5.30 6.00 23.57
CA VAL A 86 -4.60 7.25 23.83
C VAL A 86 -4.31 7.41 25.33
N GLY A 87 -3.05 7.67 25.66
CA GLY A 87 -2.60 7.89 27.04
C GLY A 87 -2.59 6.64 27.92
N ARG A 88 -2.72 5.43 27.34
CA ARG A 88 -2.91 4.19 28.10
C ARG A 88 -1.65 3.43 28.55
N GLY A 89 -0.44 3.92 28.27
CA GLY A 89 0.76 3.37 28.90
C GLY A 89 2.05 3.56 28.10
N THR A 90 3.13 2.95 28.61
CA THR A 90 4.45 2.92 27.97
C THR A 90 4.64 1.72 27.02
N GLY A 91 3.58 0.95 26.73
CA GLY A 91 3.67 -0.31 25.99
C GLY A 91 2.49 -0.53 25.01
N PRO A 92 2.51 -1.64 24.24
CA PRO A 92 1.53 -1.97 23.21
C PRO A 92 0.06 -1.94 23.69
N THR A 93 -0.86 -1.49 22.84
CA THR A 93 -2.28 -1.26 23.19
C THR A 93 -3.30 -2.00 22.32
N GLY A 94 -2.88 -2.51 21.16
CA GLY A 94 -3.67 -3.32 20.22
C GLY A 94 -3.03 -4.69 19.97
N LEU A 95 -3.44 -5.36 18.89
CA LEU A 95 -2.88 -6.66 18.48
C LEU A 95 -1.36 -6.58 18.31
N THR A 96 -0.67 -7.64 18.75
CA THR A 96 0.78 -7.81 18.58
C THR A 96 1.11 -8.70 17.38
N PRO A 97 2.37 -8.67 16.88
CA PRO A 97 2.80 -9.54 15.79
C PRO A 97 2.57 -11.04 16.05
N ASP A 98 2.85 -11.53 17.26
CA ASP A 98 2.64 -12.95 17.62
C ASP A 98 1.17 -13.34 17.58
N GLN A 99 0.29 -12.45 18.06
CA GLN A 99 -1.14 -12.68 18.04
C GLN A 99 -1.66 -12.78 16.60
N LEU A 100 -1.24 -11.86 15.74
CA LEU A 100 -1.68 -11.86 14.36
C LEU A 100 -1.12 -13.07 13.58
N ARG A 101 0.15 -13.41 13.77
CA ARG A 101 0.76 -14.63 13.19
C ARG A 101 0.00 -15.88 13.61
N THR A 102 -0.35 -16.01 14.89
CA THR A 102 -1.13 -17.14 15.39
C THR A 102 -2.52 -17.19 14.77
N ALA A 103 -3.22 -16.06 14.74
CA ALA A 103 -4.57 -15.96 14.17
C ALA A 103 -4.60 -16.30 12.67
N TYR A 104 -3.57 -15.89 11.94
CA TYR A 104 -3.43 -16.07 10.49
C TYR A 104 -2.64 -17.32 10.09
N SER A 105 -2.19 -18.13 11.06
CA SER A 105 -1.37 -19.32 10.85
C SER A 105 -0.10 -19.05 10.03
N ILE A 106 0.53 -17.91 10.27
CA ILE A 106 1.78 -17.49 9.62
C ILE A 106 2.96 -17.87 10.51
N PRO A 107 3.94 -18.66 10.03
CA PRO A 107 5.16 -18.94 10.80
C PRO A 107 5.93 -17.66 11.13
N ALA A 108 6.58 -17.64 12.29
CA ALA A 108 7.53 -16.58 12.62
C ALA A 108 8.78 -16.65 11.74
N ASP A 109 9.55 -15.55 11.72
CA ASP A 109 10.90 -15.51 11.15
C ASP A 109 10.96 -15.90 9.65
N LEU A 110 10.04 -15.35 8.86
CA LEU A 110 10.00 -15.51 7.40
C LEU A 110 10.34 -14.21 6.66
N GLY A 111 10.32 -14.28 5.34
CA GLY A 111 10.56 -13.16 4.44
C GLY A 111 11.94 -13.22 3.77
N SER A 112 12.06 -12.53 2.64
CA SER A 112 13.31 -12.45 1.88
C SER A 112 13.28 -11.25 0.94
N GLY A 113 14.46 -10.85 0.43
CA GLY A 113 14.54 -9.74 -0.51
C GLY A 113 14.12 -8.43 0.14
N ALA A 114 13.22 -7.67 -0.49
CA ALA A 114 12.76 -6.40 0.03
C ALA A 114 11.29 -6.09 -0.26
N ILE A 115 10.70 -5.33 0.66
CA ILE A 115 9.37 -4.70 0.53
C ILE A 115 9.61 -3.18 0.53
N ALA A 116 9.03 -2.48 -0.43
CA ALA A 116 9.00 -1.03 -0.45
C ALA A 116 7.64 -0.51 0.00
N ILE A 117 7.65 0.39 0.96
CA ILE A 117 6.53 1.21 1.38
C ILE A 117 6.61 2.54 0.64
N VAL A 118 5.50 3.02 0.10
CA VAL A 118 5.45 4.33 -0.58
C VAL A 118 4.47 5.23 0.14
N ASP A 119 4.99 6.27 0.79
CA ASP A 119 4.21 7.26 1.52
C ASP A 119 4.62 8.69 1.15
N ALA A 120 3.75 9.66 1.43
CA ALA A 120 4.06 11.06 1.24
C ALA A 120 4.75 11.67 2.45
N TYR A 121 5.55 12.72 2.17
CA TYR A 121 6.22 13.53 3.18
C TYR A 121 7.30 12.78 3.98
N HIS A 122 7.99 13.53 4.84
CA HIS A 122 9.07 13.00 5.65
C HIS A 122 8.59 12.55 7.02
N TYR A 123 8.96 11.33 7.42
CA TYR A 123 8.76 10.78 8.76
C TYR A 123 10.08 10.88 9.57
N PRO A 124 10.25 11.93 10.39
CA PRO A 124 11.54 12.27 10.98
C PRO A 124 12.05 11.27 12.02
N THR A 125 11.19 10.47 12.62
CA THR A 125 11.55 9.48 13.66
C THR A 125 11.53 8.03 13.17
N ALA A 126 11.37 7.81 11.85
CA ALA A 126 11.15 6.49 11.25
C ALA A 126 12.07 5.38 11.75
N LEU A 127 13.39 5.60 11.70
CA LEU A 127 14.37 4.59 12.11
C LEU A 127 14.33 4.32 13.63
N ASN A 128 14.14 5.35 14.45
CA ASN A 128 14.02 5.17 15.90
C ASN A 128 12.78 4.34 16.22
N ASP A 129 11.65 4.71 15.64
CA ASP A 129 10.35 4.11 15.96
C ASP A 129 10.25 2.69 15.43
N PHE A 130 10.79 2.44 14.23
CA PHE A 130 11.01 1.10 13.70
C PHE A 130 11.80 0.21 14.67
N ASN A 131 12.89 0.74 15.25
CA ASN A 131 13.73 -0.02 16.17
C ASN A 131 13.09 -0.21 17.56
N VAL A 132 12.31 0.76 18.06
CA VAL A 132 11.54 0.60 19.31
C VAL A 132 10.50 -0.50 19.13
N PHE A 133 9.71 -0.44 18.06
CA PHE A 133 8.72 -1.47 17.73
C PHE A 133 9.39 -2.84 17.57
N SER A 134 10.50 -2.90 16.82
CA SER A 134 11.22 -4.15 16.59
C SER A 134 11.76 -4.74 17.88
N THR A 135 12.32 -3.91 18.77
CA THR A 135 12.84 -4.36 20.07
C THR A 135 11.72 -4.91 20.96
N GLU A 136 10.57 -4.23 21.03
CA GLU A 136 9.42 -4.66 21.84
C GLU A 136 8.93 -6.06 21.43
N PHE A 137 8.93 -6.34 20.13
CA PHE A 137 8.41 -7.60 19.58
C PHE A 137 9.49 -8.60 19.16
N GLY A 138 10.74 -8.39 19.55
CA GLY A 138 11.85 -9.31 19.27
C GLY A 138 12.20 -9.47 17.78
N LEU A 139 11.91 -8.46 16.96
CA LEU A 139 12.21 -8.44 15.53
C LEU A 139 13.62 -7.88 15.26
N PRO A 140 14.22 -8.17 14.09
CA PRO A 140 15.50 -7.58 13.71
C PRO A 140 15.44 -6.04 13.71
N THR A 141 16.44 -5.40 14.32
CA THR A 141 16.59 -3.93 14.33
C THR A 141 17.60 -3.50 13.27
N GLU A 142 17.47 -2.27 12.76
CA GLU A 142 18.51 -1.64 11.96
C GLU A 142 19.59 -1.02 12.87
N SER A 143 20.84 -1.43 12.67
CA SER A 143 21.99 -1.02 13.48
C SER A 143 22.56 0.35 13.11
N SER A 144 22.32 0.79 11.87
CA SER A 144 22.73 2.11 11.40
C SER A 144 22.05 3.21 12.21
N SER A 145 22.76 4.32 12.44
CA SER A 145 22.18 5.56 12.95
C SER A 145 21.72 6.51 11.83
N ASP A 146 22.06 6.19 10.57
CA ASP A 146 21.65 6.95 9.39
C ASP A 146 20.48 6.21 8.70
N PRO A 147 19.26 6.76 8.74
CA PRO A 147 18.11 6.13 8.10
C PRO A 147 18.27 6.01 6.58
N ASN A 148 19.08 6.85 5.95
CA ASN A 148 19.27 6.87 4.50
C ASN A 148 20.49 6.05 4.03
N GLY A 149 21.23 5.45 4.96
CA GLY A 149 22.45 4.70 4.67
C GLY A 149 22.23 3.58 3.64
N THR A 150 22.97 3.62 2.54
CA THR A 150 22.87 2.58 1.49
C THR A 150 23.37 1.21 1.94
N SER A 151 24.14 1.17 3.04
CA SER A 151 24.60 -0.05 3.70
C SER A 151 23.59 -0.63 4.70
N ASN A 152 22.45 0.03 4.94
CA ASN A 152 21.44 -0.49 5.86
C ASN A 152 20.92 -1.85 5.37
N ALA A 153 20.68 -2.76 6.31
CA ALA A 153 20.36 -4.16 6.01
C ALA A 153 18.89 -4.50 6.28
N VAL A 154 18.27 -3.86 7.27
CA VAL A 154 16.91 -4.15 7.72
C VAL A 154 15.94 -3.05 7.30
N PHE A 155 16.30 -1.79 7.52
CA PHE A 155 15.43 -0.64 7.26
C PHE A 155 16.17 0.51 6.58
N GLN A 156 15.58 1.11 5.55
CA GLN A 156 16.16 2.27 4.88
C GLN A 156 15.09 3.25 4.39
N VAL A 157 15.29 4.53 4.67
CA VAL A 157 14.52 5.64 4.11
C VAL A 157 15.14 6.08 2.78
N VAL A 158 14.30 6.28 1.77
CA VAL A 158 14.67 6.73 0.42
C VAL A 158 13.82 7.94 0.05
N TYR A 159 14.45 9.08 -0.18
CA TYR A 159 13.75 10.26 -0.69
C TYR A 159 13.56 10.14 -2.20
N ALA A 160 12.32 10.00 -2.66
CA ALA A 160 12.03 9.73 -4.06
C ALA A 160 12.51 10.83 -5.02
N SER A 161 12.50 12.08 -4.58
CA SER A 161 12.98 13.25 -5.35
C SER A 161 14.49 13.49 -5.23
N GLY A 162 15.20 12.69 -4.42
CA GLY A 162 16.62 12.86 -4.11
C GLY A 162 16.92 13.90 -3.02
N SER A 163 15.90 14.55 -2.46
CA SER A 163 16.01 15.47 -1.34
C SER A 163 14.92 15.22 -0.31
N GLN A 164 15.23 15.42 0.97
CA GLN A 164 14.29 15.22 2.07
C GLN A 164 13.00 16.05 1.86
N PRO A 165 11.81 15.40 1.85
CA PRO A 165 10.53 16.09 1.80
C PRO A 165 10.25 16.95 3.05
N THR A 166 9.19 17.74 3.01
CA THR A 166 8.67 18.40 4.21
C THR A 166 8.06 17.37 5.16
N VAL A 167 8.08 17.64 6.47
CA VAL A 167 7.41 16.79 7.46
C VAL A 167 5.91 17.03 7.44
N ASP A 168 5.14 15.96 7.49
CA ASP A 168 3.71 15.96 7.82
C ASP A 168 3.48 14.89 8.89
N THR A 169 2.97 15.31 10.05
CA THR A 169 2.86 14.45 11.25
C THR A 169 1.75 13.42 11.11
N SER A 170 0.73 13.70 10.29
CA SER A 170 -0.37 12.77 10.04
C SER A 170 -0.01 11.71 8.99
N TRP A 171 0.92 12.02 8.07
CA TRP A 171 1.55 11.01 7.20
C TRP A 171 2.67 10.23 7.92
N SER A 172 3.31 10.82 8.93
CA SER A 172 4.27 10.09 9.77
C SER A 172 3.64 8.90 10.48
N GLN A 173 2.39 9.04 10.96
CA GLN A 173 1.58 7.95 11.51
C GLN A 173 1.37 6.82 10.50
N GLU A 174 1.03 7.16 9.25
CA GLU A 174 0.87 6.20 8.17
C GLU A 174 2.16 5.40 7.93
N SER A 175 3.29 6.11 7.78
CA SER A 175 4.58 5.47 7.58
C SER A 175 5.03 4.61 8.77
N ALA A 176 4.63 4.97 9.99
CA ALA A 176 4.85 4.14 11.16
C ALA A 176 4.08 2.82 11.06
N ILE A 177 2.80 2.86 10.70
CA ILE A 177 1.95 1.66 10.52
C ILE A 177 2.56 0.76 9.45
N ASP A 178 2.82 1.31 8.27
CA ASP A 178 3.21 0.56 7.09
C ASP A 178 4.56 -0.14 7.27
N THR A 179 5.56 0.59 7.76
CA THR A 179 6.91 0.04 7.93
C THR A 179 6.97 -1.02 9.03
N GLN A 180 6.26 -0.81 10.15
CA GLN A 180 6.29 -1.72 11.29
C GLN A 180 5.53 -3.00 11.01
N TRP A 181 4.37 -2.93 10.35
CA TRP A 181 3.56 -4.12 10.06
C TRP A 181 4.03 -4.91 8.85
N ALA A 182 4.68 -4.26 7.87
CA ALA A 182 5.41 -5.00 6.85
C ALA A 182 6.58 -5.79 7.46
N HIS A 183 7.34 -5.17 8.36
CA HIS A 183 8.44 -5.83 9.07
C HIS A 183 7.97 -6.97 9.98
N ALA A 184 6.92 -6.74 10.76
CA ALA A 184 6.37 -7.71 11.70
C ALA A 184 5.98 -9.04 11.04
N MET A 185 5.47 -8.98 9.81
CA MET A 185 4.96 -10.13 9.08
C MET A 185 5.97 -10.73 8.09
N ALA A 186 7.06 -10.02 7.78
CA ALA A 186 8.20 -10.52 7.01
C ALA A 186 9.55 -10.04 7.59
N PRO A 187 9.95 -10.51 8.79
CA PRO A 187 11.10 -9.95 9.53
C PRO A 187 12.46 -10.05 8.81
N HIS A 188 12.57 -10.90 7.79
CA HIS A 188 13.79 -11.07 6.98
C HIS A 188 13.74 -10.38 5.62
N ALA A 189 12.66 -9.66 5.31
CA ALA A 189 12.65 -8.73 4.20
C ALA A 189 13.29 -7.41 4.62
N LYS A 190 14.12 -6.82 3.75
CA LYS A 190 14.54 -5.43 3.94
C LYS A 190 13.35 -4.50 3.67
N ILE A 191 13.06 -3.60 4.59
CA ILE A 191 12.00 -2.60 4.46
C ILE A 191 12.59 -1.30 3.94
N TYR A 192 12.08 -0.83 2.81
CA TYR A 192 12.36 0.50 2.28
C TYR A 192 11.16 1.40 2.56
N LEU A 193 11.35 2.51 3.27
CA LEU A 193 10.38 3.61 3.29
C LEU A 193 10.75 4.59 2.18
N VAL A 194 9.96 4.62 1.10
CA VAL A 194 10.16 5.50 -0.04
C VAL A 194 9.25 6.72 0.10
N GLU A 195 9.82 7.83 0.54
CA GLU A 195 9.10 9.05 0.83
C GLU A 195 8.93 9.91 -0.45
N ALA A 196 7.69 10.16 -0.83
CA ALA A 196 7.31 11.08 -1.88
C ALA A 196 7.44 12.54 -1.42
N ALA A 197 7.68 13.44 -2.37
CA ALA A 197 7.88 14.86 -2.06
C ALA A 197 6.63 15.53 -1.45
N SER A 198 5.43 15.04 -1.80
CA SER A 198 4.15 15.45 -1.23
C SER A 198 3.10 14.36 -1.46
N ASN A 199 1.87 14.58 -1.00
CA ASN A 199 0.74 13.68 -1.28
C ASN A 199 0.08 13.92 -2.64
N SER A 200 0.69 14.71 -3.54
CA SER A 200 0.24 14.76 -4.93
C SER A 200 0.40 13.38 -5.58
N LEU A 201 -0.56 12.98 -6.40
CA LEU A 201 -0.51 11.68 -7.10
C LEU A 201 0.70 11.60 -8.03
N ALA A 202 1.15 12.73 -8.59
CA ALA A 202 2.36 12.78 -9.40
C ALA A 202 3.62 12.43 -8.59
N ASP A 203 3.75 12.98 -7.38
CA ASP A 203 4.89 12.68 -6.49
C ASP A 203 4.83 11.24 -5.95
N LEU A 204 3.65 10.78 -5.56
CA LEU A 204 3.44 9.39 -5.13
C LEU A 204 3.77 8.41 -6.25
N MET A 205 3.33 8.66 -7.48
CA MET A 205 3.64 7.80 -8.62
C MET A 205 5.12 7.88 -9.05
N ALA A 206 5.81 8.99 -8.77
CA ALA A 206 7.26 9.09 -8.89
C ALA A 206 7.97 8.22 -7.85
N ALA A 207 7.49 8.24 -6.60
CA ALA A 207 7.98 7.37 -5.53
C ALA A 207 7.73 5.88 -5.84
N VAL A 208 6.57 5.51 -6.38
CA VAL A 208 6.29 4.14 -6.88
C VAL A 208 7.31 3.72 -7.96
N ASN A 209 7.68 4.63 -8.86
CA ASN A 209 8.70 4.34 -9.87
C ASN A 209 10.10 4.15 -9.26
N VAL A 210 10.45 4.89 -8.21
CA VAL A 210 11.69 4.66 -7.46
C VAL A 210 11.62 3.29 -6.79
N ALA A 211 10.58 3.04 -5.99
CA ALA A 211 10.36 1.82 -5.23
C ALA A 211 10.49 0.55 -6.09
N LYS A 212 9.76 0.47 -7.21
CA LYS A 212 9.76 -0.73 -8.08
C LYS A 212 11.09 -0.98 -8.82
N ASN A 213 12.01 -0.02 -8.79
CA ASN A 213 13.32 -0.13 -9.44
C ASN A 213 14.47 -0.29 -8.43
N ILE A 214 14.19 -0.26 -7.12
CA ILE A 214 15.18 -0.65 -6.10
C ILE A 214 15.47 -2.14 -6.27
N VAL A 215 16.76 -2.48 -6.31
CA VAL A 215 17.20 -3.88 -6.48
C VAL A 215 16.74 -4.72 -5.29
N GLY A 216 16.10 -5.86 -5.57
CA GLY A 216 15.63 -6.80 -4.56
C GLY A 216 14.20 -6.56 -4.07
N VAL A 217 13.58 -5.42 -4.42
CA VAL A 217 12.17 -5.18 -4.13
C VAL A 217 11.29 -6.15 -4.92
N LYS A 218 10.45 -6.89 -4.20
CA LYS A 218 9.44 -7.82 -4.76
C LYS A 218 8.00 -7.34 -4.52
N GLN A 219 7.79 -6.51 -3.50
CA GLN A 219 6.48 -5.95 -3.15
C GLN A 219 6.56 -4.44 -2.98
N VAL A 220 5.56 -3.73 -3.47
CA VAL A 220 5.33 -2.30 -3.22
C VAL A 220 3.98 -2.17 -2.52
N SER A 221 3.98 -1.72 -1.26
CA SER A 221 2.79 -1.41 -0.46
C SER A 221 2.44 0.06 -0.60
N MET A 222 1.16 0.37 -0.81
CA MET A 222 0.63 1.71 -1.01
C MET A 222 -0.65 1.86 -0.19
N SER A 223 -0.55 2.47 0.97
CA SER A 223 -1.68 2.67 1.89
C SER A 223 -2.41 4.01 1.67
N PHE A 224 -2.38 4.49 0.43
CA PHE A 224 -3.03 5.73 0.00
C PHE A 224 -4.06 5.47 -1.10
N GLY A 225 -5.03 6.37 -1.21
CA GLY A 225 -6.09 6.31 -2.21
C GLY A 225 -6.45 7.69 -2.74
N ALA A 226 -6.99 7.71 -3.94
CA ALA A 226 -7.72 8.84 -4.48
C ALA A 226 -8.89 8.30 -5.28
N THR A 227 -10.01 9.03 -5.27
CA THR A 227 -11.22 8.65 -6.00
C THR A 227 -10.90 8.22 -7.43
N GLU A 228 -11.47 7.08 -7.84
CA GLU A 228 -11.35 6.53 -9.17
C GLU A 228 -11.64 7.61 -10.24
N ASP A 229 -10.66 7.85 -11.10
CA ASP A 229 -10.76 8.80 -12.21
C ASP A 229 -10.03 8.24 -13.44
N GLY A 230 -10.68 8.36 -14.60
CA GLY A 230 -10.23 7.81 -15.88
C GLY A 230 -8.85 8.30 -16.28
N CYS A 231 -8.49 9.52 -15.91
CA CYS A 231 -7.18 10.07 -16.20
C CYS A 231 -6.08 9.46 -15.34
N LEU A 232 -6.38 9.06 -14.11
CA LEU A 232 -5.41 8.34 -13.28
C LEU A 232 -5.01 7.01 -13.95
N TYR A 233 -5.96 6.30 -14.54
CA TYR A 233 -5.66 5.08 -15.29
C TYR A 233 -4.80 5.33 -16.53
N VAL A 234 -5.08 6.40 -17.30
CA VAL A 234 -4.30 6.74 -18.50
C VAL A 234 -2.86 7.09 -18.15
N HIS A 235 -2.66 7.90 -17.11
CA HIS A 235 -1.34 8.45 -16.79
C HIS A 235 -0.51 7.56 -15.85
N TYR A 236 -1.15 6.79 -14.96
CA TYR A 236 -0.45 6.13 -13.86
C TYR A 236 -0.49 4.60 -13.87
N ASN A 237 -1.31 3.95 -14.69
CA ASN A 237 -1.30 2.46 -14.74
C ASN A 237 0.07 1.89 -15.11
N ALA A 238 0.88 2.60 -15.91
CA ALA A 238 2.22 2.16 -16.27
C ALA A 238 3.18 2.15 -15.05
N ASN A 239 2.98 3.06 -14.08
CA ASN A 239 3.74 3.11 -12.84
C ASN A 239 3.52 1.83 -12.02
N LEU A 240 2.32 1.26 -12.07
CA LEU A 240 1.90 0.04 -11.39
C LEU A 240 2.30 -1.25 -12.12
N THR A 241 3.23 -1.18 -13.08
CA THR A 241 3.74 -2.36 -13.79
C THR A 241 5.25 -2.48 -13.67
N LYS A 242 5.70 -3.69 -13.32
CA LYS A 242 7.10 -4.13 -13.33
C LYS A 242 7.14 -5.65 -13.18
N SER A 243 7.89 -6.32 -14.05
CA SER A 243 8.08 -7.77 -13.93
C SER A 243 8.77 -8.11 -12.61
N GLY A 244 8.25 -9.08 -11.88
CA GLY A 244 8.80 -9.54 -10.61
C GLY A 244 8.41 -8.69 -9.39
N VAL A 245 7.56 -7.67 -9.58
CA VAL A 245 7.07 -6.80 -8.49
C VAL A 245 5.55 -6.88 -8.43
N THR A 246 5.02 -7.07 -7.23
CA THR A 246 3.58 -7.03 -6.94
C THR A 246 3.25 -5.73 -6.20
N PHE A 247 2.19 -5.05 -6.64
CA PHE A 247 1.73 -3.79 -6.07
C PHE A 247 0.48 -4.04 -5.23
N PHE A 248 0.48 -3.62 -3.98
CA PHE A 248 -0.64 -3.72 -3.04
C PHE A 248 -1.17 -2.32 -2.75
N ALA A 249 -2.48 -2.19 -2.68
CA ALA A 249 -3.14 -0.91 -2.46
C ALA A 249 -4.31 -1.07 -1.48
N ALA A 250 -4.36 -0.22 -0.47
CA ALA A 250 -5.48 -0.16 0.47
C ALA A 250 -6.80 0.13 -0.27
N ALA A 251 -7.87 -0.60 0.07
CA ALA A 251 -9.15 -0.51 -0.64
C ALA A 251 -10.02 0.67 -0.20
N GLY A 252 -9.67 1.34 0.90
CA GLY A 252 -10.40 2.48 1.44
C GLY A 252 -10.96 2.24 2.85
N ASP A 253 -11.28 3.33 3.53
CA ASP A 253 -11.79 3.37 4.90
C ASP A 253 -13.22 3.92 5.00
N THR A 254 -13.90 4.00 3.86
CA THR A 254 -15.33 4.29 3.79
C THR A 254 -16.09 3.24 2.97
N SER A 255 -17.33 2.97 3.38
CA SER A 255 -18.16 1.96 2.74
C SER A 255 -18.41 2.25 1.26
N GLY A 256 -18.05 1.31 0.39
CA GLY A 256 -18.21 1.47 -1.06
C GLY A 256 -17.20 2.40 -1.72
N GLU A 257 -16.09 2.72 -1.02
CA GLU A 257 -15.00 3.51 -1.57
C GLU A 257 -14.38 2.84 -2.80
N LEU A 258 -14.19 3.64 -3.83
CA LEU A 258 -13.71 3.25 -5.14
C LEU A 258 -12.47 4.08 -5.46
N ASP A 259 -11.31 3.55 -5.09
CA ASP A 259 -10.05 4.29 -5.17
C ASP A 259 -9.10 3.75 -6.22
N PHE A 260 -8.37 4.67 -6.83
CA PHE A 260 -7.09 4.39 -7.46
C PHE A 260 -5.98 4.58 -6.40
N PRO A 261 -4.96 3.69 -6.30
CA PRO A 261 -4.63 2.63 -7.25
C PRO A 261 -5.31 1.28 -7.00
N SER A 262 -6.08 1.09 -5.92
CA SER A 262 -6.64 -0.23 -5.57
C SER A 262 -7.51 -0.84 -6.67
N LEU A 263 -8.29 -0.03 -7.38
CA LEU A 263 -9.10 -0.48 -8.51
C LEU A 263 -8.30 -0.74 -9.80
N SER A 264 -7.02 -0.41 -9.88
CA SER A 264 -6.18 -0.82 -11.01
C SER A 264 -6.04 -2.35 -11.04
N LYS A 265 -6.24 -2.96 -12.21
CA LYS A 265 -5.95 -4.39 -12.41
C LYS A 265 -4.49 -4.76 -12.19
N ASN A 266 -3.59 -3.77 -12.13
CA ASN A 266 -2.18 -3.95 -11.87
C ASN A 266 -1.86 -3.90 -10.37
N CYS A 267 -2.87 -3.78 -9.51
CA CYS A 267 -2.74 -3.83 -8.06
C CYS A 267 -3.56 -5.00 -7.47
N VAL A 268 -3.13 -5.40 -6.28
CA VAL A 268 -3.91 -6.20 -5.34
C VAL A 268 -4.65 -5.22 -4.43
N ALA A 269 -5.98 -5.20 -4.49
CA ALA A 269 -6.79 -4.39 -3.59
C ALA A 269 -6.94 -5.09 -2.24
N VAL A 270 -6.54 -4.41 -1.16
CA VAL A 270 -6.54 -4.97 0.19
C VAL A 270 -7.62 -4.30 1.04
N GLY A 271 -8.66 -5.05 1.36
CA GLY A 271 -9.73 -4.63 2.27
C GLY A 271 -9.42 -4.91 3.75
N GLY A 272 -10.39 -4.56 4.60
CA GLY A 272 -10.27 -4.61 6.06
C GLY A 272 -11.28 -5.54 6.71
N THR A 273 -10.84 -6.24 7.75
CA THR A 273 -11.68 -7.10 8.60
C THR A 273 -11.68 -6.63 10.05
N ARG A 274 -12.68 -7.08 10.81
CA ARG A 274 -12.67 -7.07 12.26
C ARG A 274 -12.29 -8.46 12.75
N LEU A 275 -11.11 -8.57 13.36
CA LEU A 275 -10.55 -9.82 13.85
C LEU A 275 -10.71 -9.91 15.38
N THR A 276 -11.33 -10.97 15.86
CA THR A 276 -11.40 -11.28 17.30
C THR A 276 -10.68 -12.57 17.59
N LEU A 277 -9.93 -12.59 18.69
CA LEU A 277 -9.11 -13.73 19.08
C LEU A 277 -9.70 -14.45 20.29
N THR A 278 -9.35 -15.72 20.41
CA THR A 278 -9.52 -16.48 21.65
C THR A 278 -8.50 -16.02 22.69
N THR A 279 -8.60 -16.52 23.93
CA THR A 279 -7.58 -16.29 24.96
C THR A 279 -6.21 -16.91 24.66
N GLY A 280 -6.11 -17.77 23.64
CA GLY A 280 -4.86 -18.37 23.16
C GLY A 280 -4.47 -17.87 21.77
N ASP A 281 -4.87 -16.64 21.43
CA ASP A 281 -4.52 -15.90 20.21
C ASP A 281 -4.97 -16.51 18.86
N ALA A 282 -5.59 -17.69 18.86
CA ALA A 282 -6.25 -18.23 17.67
C ALA A 282 -7.42 -17.34 17.25
N ARG A 283 -7.67 -17.24 15.94
CA ARG A 283 -8.85 -16.59 15.37
C ARG A 283 -10.13 -17.19 15.98
N LEU A 284 -10.90 -16.38 16.70
CA LEU A 284 -12.23 -16.73 17.21
C LEU A 284 -13.30 -16.46 16.17
N ALA A 285 -13.28 -15.25 15.62
CA ALA A 285 -14.15 -14.82 14.53
C ALA A 285 -13.50 -13.69 13.75
N GLU A 286 -13.80 -13.63 12.46
CA GLU A 286 -13.40 -12.54 11.58
C GLU A 286 -14.59 -12.16 10.69
N THR A 287 -14.94 -10.88 10.68
CA THR A 287 -16.06 -10.33 9.89
C THR A 287 -15.56 -9.18 9.04
N ALA A 288 -16.27 -8.84 7.96
CA ALA A 288 -15.97 -7.63 7.21
C ALA A 288 -16.03 -6.41 8.15
N TRP A 289 -15.02 -5.54 8.06
CA TRP A 289 -15.01 -4.30 8.82
C TRP A 289 -16.11 -3.36 8.29
N THR A 290 -16.81 -2.69 9.20
CA THR A 290 -17.99 -1.88 8.88
C THR A 290 -17.72 -0.67 7.99
N LYS A 291 -16.45 -0.32 7.83
CA LYS A 291 -16.00 0.80 7.00
C LYS A 291 -15.04 0.42 5.89
N THR A 292 -14.71 -0.87 5.74
CA THR A 292 -13.82 -1.27 4.63
C THR A 292 -14.38 -0.76 3.31
N GLY A 293 -13.49 -0.17 2.53
CA GLY A 293 -13.71 0.14 1.12
C GLY A 293 -13.76 -1.12 0.28
N GLY A 294 -13.86 -0.93 -1.02
CA GLY A 294 -14.15 -1.98 -1.98
C GLY A 294 -15.53 -1.83 -2.60
N GLY A 295 -15.68 -2.39 -3.78
CA GLY A 295 -16.83 -2.19 -4.64
C GLY A 295 -16.49 -2.45 -6.11
N LEU A 296 -17.46 -2.17 -6.96
CA LEU A 296 -17.32 -2.35 -8.40
C LEU A 296 -16.82 -1.06 -9.04
N SER A 297 -15.66 -1.12 -9.70
CA SER A 297 -15.15 -0.04 -10.54
C SER A 297 -16.19 0.42 -11.55
N THR A 298 -16.16 1.72 -11.86
CA THR A 298 -16.99 2.31 -12.91
C THR A 298 -16.22 2.49 -14.23
N LEU A 299 -14.89 2.34 -14.20
CA LEU A 299 -13.99 2.70 -15.32
C LEU A 299 -13.09 1.54 -15.77
N GLU A 300 -12.39 0.85 -14.86
CA GLU A 300 -11.46 -0.23 -15.20
C GLU A 300 -12.20 -1.51 -15.61
N PRO A 301 -11.97 -2.03 -16.83
CA PRO A 301 -12.60 -3.27 -17.28
C PRO A 301 -12.21 -4.48 -16.43
N ARG A 302 -13.14 -5.45 -16.32
CA ARG A 302 -12.89 -6.70 -15.59
C ARG A 302 -11.61 -7.39 -16.11
N PRO A 303 -10.60 -7.60 -15.25
CA PRO A 303 -9.43 -8.39 -15.62
C PRO A 303 -9.76 -9.88 -15.66
N THR A 304 -8.99 -10.65 -16.43
CA THR A 304 -9.27 -12.08 -16.69
C THR A 304 -9.25 -12.94 -15.43
N PHE A 305 -8.45 -12.58 -14.42
CA PHE A 305 -8.44 -13.30 -13.13
C PHE A 305 -9.78 -13.23 -12.39
N GLN A 306 -10.64 -12.24 -12.66
CA GLN A 306 -11.99 -12.14 -12.09
C GLN A 306 -13.07 -12.83 -12.93
N ASN A 307 -12.72 -13.52 -14.01
CA ASN A 307 -13.71 -14.28 -14.78
C ASN A 307 -14.40 -15.36 -13.93
N VAL A 308 -13.71 -15.88 -12.91
CA VAL A 308 -14.27 -16.87 -11.97
C VAL A 308 -15.34 -16.28 -11.02
N VAL A 309 -15.44 -14.95 -10.93
CA VAL A 309 -16.44 -14.21 -10.14
C VAL A 309 -17.28 -13.27 -11.00
N VAL A 310 -17.45 -13.62 -12.29
CA VAL A 310 -18.21 -12.81 -13.27
C VAL A 310 -19.60 -12.40 -12.80
N ASP A 311 -20.28 -13.26 -12.04
CA ASP A 311 -21.64 -12.99 -11.56
C ASP A 311 -21.69 -11.83 -10.55
N PHE A 312 -20.58 -11.57 -9.85
CA PHE A 312 -20.45 -10.42 -8.95
C PHE A 312 -20.02 -9.16 -9.70
N VAL A 313 -18.93 -9.25 -10.47
CA VAL A 313 -18.23 -8.05 -11.00
C VAL A 313 -18.68 -7.65 -12.42
N GLN A 314 -19.38 -8.52 -13.13
CA GLN A 314 -19.88 -8.26 -14.48
C GLN A 314 -18.79 -7.72 -15.41
N ARG A 315 -18.85 -6.46 -15.85
CA ARG A 315 -17.93 -5.91 -16.88
C ARG A 315 -16.72 -5.18 -16.32
N TYR A 316 -16.66 -4.91 -15.02
CA TYR A 316 -15.67 -4.02 -14.42
C TYR A 316 -14.85 -4.72 -13.33
N ARG A 317 -13.72 -4.11 -12.94
CA ARG A 317 -12.87 -4.60 -11.85
C ARG A 317 -13.59 -4.46 -10.52
N GLY A 318 -13.75 -5.54 -9.76
CA GLY A 318 -14.29 -5.47 -8.39
C GLY A 318 -13.19 -5.51 -7.33
N ALA A 319 -13.14 -4.58 -6.37
CA ALA A 319 -12.32 -4.68 -5.16
C ALA A 319 -13.20 -5.10 -3.97
N ALA A 320 -12.67 -5.66 -2.88
CA ALA A 320 -11.28 -6.04 -2.64
C ALA A 320 -10.87 -7.37 -3.34
N ASP A 321 -9.57 -7.66 -3.41
CA ASP A 321 -9.06 -8.97 -3.84
C ASP A 321 -8.81 -9.89 -2.63
N VAL A 322 -8.31 -9.34 -1.53
CA VAL A 322 -8.00 -10.02 -0.27
C VAL A 322 -8.17 -9.02 0.87
N SER A 323 -8.17 -9.47 2.13
CA SER A 323 -8.24 -8.58 3.28
C SER A 323 -7.44 -9.08 4.47
N ALA A 324 -7.15 -8.17 5.40
CA ALA A 324 -6.59 -8.48 6.71
C ALA A 324 -7.23 -7.54 7.74
N VAL A 325 -6.81 -7.64 9.00
CA VAL A 325 -7.35 -6.82 10.09
C VAL A 325 -7.24 -5.32 9.76
N GLY A 326 -8.35 -4.60 9.95
CA GLY A 326 -8.47 -3.17 9.67
C GLY A 326 -9.48 -2.45 10.57
N ASP A 327 -10.26 -3.14 11.41
CA ASP A 327 -11.13 -2.42 12.36
C ASP A 327 -10.30 -1.84 13.53
N PRO A 328 -10.27 -0.51 13.77
CA PRO A 328 -9.52 0.08 14.88
C PRO A 328 -10.00 -0.41 16.26
N ALA A 329 -11.23 -0.90 16.39
CA ALA A 329 -11.72 -1.52 17.63
C ALA A 329 -11.00 -2.84 17.95
N THR A 330 -10.42 -3.49 16.95
CA THR A 330 -9.55 -4.67 17.07
C THR A 330 -8.20 -4.41 16.40
N GLY A 331 -7.75 -3.16 16.45
CA GLY A 331 -6.61 -2.66 15.71
C GLY A 331 -5.28 -3.19 16.22
N VAL A 332 -4.22 -2.76 15.55
CA VAL A 332 -2.84 -3.18 15.81
C VAL A 332 -2.06 -2.18 16.64
N SER A 333 -1.11 -2.66 17.43
CA SER A 333 -0.14 -1.80 18.11
C SER A 333 0.87 -1.22 17.12
N VAL A 334 1.14 0.08 17.21
CA VAL A 334 2.19 0.79 16.45
C VAL A 334 2.86 1.79 17.39
N TYR A 335 4.16 2.00 17.21
CA TYR A 335 4.90 3.02 17.94
C TYR A 335 5.21 4.21 17.02
N ASP A 336 4.77 5.42 17.38
CA ASP A 336 5.11 6.65 16.65
C ASP A 336 5.47 7.75 17.64
N SER A 337 6.73 8.19 17.64
CA SER A 337 7.21 9.25 18.53
C SER A 337 7.13 10.64 17.91
N THR A 338 6.72 10.77 16.64
CA THR A 338 6.41 12.07 16.01
C THR A 338 5.05 12.56 16.52
N PRO A 339 4.99 13.68 17.27
CA PRO A 339 3.73 14.10 17.86
C PRO A 339 2.74 14.63 16.80
N ASP A 340 1.54 14.06 16.76
CA ASP A 340 0.43 14.53 15.92
C ASP A 340 -0.85 14.70 16.77
N GLY A 341 -1.44 15.89 16.77
CA GLY A 341 -2.65 16.15 17.56
C GLY A 341 -2.51 15.89 19.08
N GLY A 342 -1.27 15.84 19.61
CA GLY A 342 -0.98 15.47 20.99
C GLY A 342 -0.84 13.97 21.26
N LEU A 343 -0.87 13.14 20.21
CA LEU A 343 -0.65 11.70 20.25
C LEU A 343 0.82 11.38 19.95
N SER A 344 1.41 10.49 20.72
CA SER A 344 2.73 9.88 20.45
C SER A 344 2.93 8.63 21.34
N GLY A 345 3.93 7.82 21.02
CA GLY A 345 4.23 6.55 21.66
C GLY A 345 3.41 5.40 21.07
N TRP A 346 2.99 4.47 21.93
CA TRP A 346 2.18 3.31 21.53
C TRP A 346 0.72 3.70 21.31
N ILE A 347 0.25 3.50 20.09
CA ILE A 347 -1.11 3.82 19.63
C ILE A 347 -1.70 2.60 18.94
N THR A 348 -3.02 2.41 19.06
CA THR A 348 -3.75 1.38 18.33
C THR A 348 -4.35 1.95 17.05
N PHE A 349 -3.96 1.37 15.91
CA PHE A 349 -4.44 1.78 14.59
C PHE A 349 -5.31 0.70 13.94
N GLY A 350 -6.25 1.16 13.12
CA GLY A 350 -6.97 0.38 12.13
C GLY A 350 -6.91 1.09 10.78
N GLY A 351 -7.81 0.71 9.89
CA GLY A 351 -7.86 1.09 8.49
C GLY A 351 -7.32 0.01 7.55
N THR A 352 -7.65 0.14 6.28
CA THR A 352 -7.06 -0.70 5.22
C THR A 352 -5.57 -0.42 5.02
N SER A 353 -5.06 0.71 5.52
CA SER A 353 -3.64 0.98 5.75
C SER A 353 -2.96 -0.03 6.67
N VAL A 354 -3.66 -0.59 7.65
CA VAL A 354 -3.09 -1.68 8.46
C VAL A 354 -3.03 -2.97 7.63
N ALA A 355 -4.11 -3.27 6.90
CA ALA A 355 -4.23 -4.51 6.16
C ALA A 355 -3.26 -4.62 4.97
N CYS A 356 -3.02 -3.52 4.26
CA CYS A 356 -2.18 -3.46 3.06
C CYS A 356 -0.73 -3.98 3.28
N PRO A 357 0.07 -3.41 4.19
CA PRO A 357 1.44 -3.85 4.48
C PRO A 357 1.48 -5.27 5.07
N ILE A 358 0.45 -5.67 5.84
CA ILE A 358 0.32 -7.04 6.36
C ILE A 358 0.23 -8.05 5.22
N ILE A 359 -0.65 -7.80 4.23
CA ILE A 359 -0.79 -8.69 3.08
C ILE A 359 0.48 -8.67 2.22
N ALA A 360 1.07 -7.51 1.95
CA ALA A 360 2.31 -7.40 1.18
C ALA A 360 3.43 -8.24 1.81
N ALA A 361 3.55 -8.20 3.15
CA ALA A 361 4.53 -8.96 3.89
C ALA A 361 4.20 -10.46 3.97
N ILE A 362 2.93 -10.87 4.08
CA ILE A 362 2.57 -12.29 4.01
C ILE A 362 2.89 -12.88 2.63
N VAL A 363 2.69 -12.12 1.55
CA VAL A 363 3.12 -12.51 0.20
C VAL A 363 4.64 -12.62 0.11
N ASN A 364 5.38 -11.71 0.74
CA ASN A 364 6.83 -11.82 0.83
C ASN A 364 7.27 -13.07 1.62
N ALA A 365 6.62 -13.35 2.75
CA ALA A 365 6.89 -14.50 3.61
C ALA A 365 6.57 -15.85 2.94
N ALA A 366 5.60 -15.88 2.02
CA ALA A 366 5.33 -17.04 1.17
C ALA A 366 6.46 -17.33 0.15
N ASP A 367 7.32 -16.32 -0.11
CA ASP A 367 8.49 -16.36 -1.00
C ASP A 367 8.21 -16.83 -2.44
N ASN A 368 6.97 -16.62 -2.90
CA ASN A 368 6.59 -16.87 -4.28
C ASN A 368 7.02 -15.69 -5.17
N ASN A 369 7.86 -15.98 -6.16
CA ASN A 369 8.36 -14.96 -7.10
C ASN A 369 7.34 -14.69 -8.21
N TRP A 370 6.30 -13.91 -7.87
CA TRP A 370 5.25 -13.52 -8.81
C TRP A 370 5.77 -12.62 -9.93
N THR A 371 5.42 -12.94 -11.17
CA THR A 371 5.85 -12.16 -12.33
C THR A 371 5.15 -10.79 -12.43
N SER A 372 3.97 -10.64 -11.82
CA SER A 372 3.20 -9.39 -11.75
C SER A 372 2.04 -9.52 -10.75
N SER A 373 1.40 -8.40 -10.37
CA SER A 373 0.17 -8.41 -9.57
C SER A 373 -0.97 -9.19 -10.23
N GLN A 374 -1.09 -9.19 -11.56
CA GLN A 374 -2.10 -9.97 -12.27
C GLN A 374 -1.85 -11.48 -12.15
N ALA A 375 -0.58 -11.90 -12.15
CA ALA A 375 -0.21 -13.30 -11.94
C ALA A 375 -0.52 -13.74 -10.50
N PHE A 376 -0.19 -12.90 -9.51
CA PHE A 376 -0.57 -13.12 -8.13
C PHE A 376 -2.09 -13.21 -7.97
N ASN A 377 -2.86 -12.24 -8.49
CA ASN A 377 -4.32 -12.27 -8.41
C ASN A 377 -4.90 -13.49 -9.13
N THR A 378 -4.32 -13.95 -10.24
CA THR A 378 -4.76 -15.21 -10.86
C THR A 378 -4.63 -16.39 -9.90
N ASN A 379 -3.52 -16.49 -9.15
CA ASN A 379 -3.36 -17.50 -8.11
C ASN A 379 -4.36 -17.34 -6.97
N LEU A 380 -4.49 -16.13 -6.45
CA LEU A 380 -5.38 -15.79 -5.33
C LEU A 380 -6.85 -16.16 -5.64
N TYR A 381 -7.35 -15.79 -6.82
CA TYR A 381 -8.73 -16.08 -7.22
C TYR A 381 -8.99 -17.59 -7.43
N ASN A 382 -7.96 -18.40 -7.69
CA ASN A 382 -8.09 -19.85 -7.71
C ASN A 382 -8.28 -20.45 -6.29
N GLN A 383 -8.18 -19.64 -5.22
CA GLN A 383 -8.29 -20.09 -3.83
C GLN A 383 -9.68 -19.91 -3.19
N ILE A 384 -10.66 -19.30 -3.88
CA ILE A 384 -12.01 -18.94 -3.37
C ILE A 384 -12.75 -20.09 -2.67
N THR A 385 -12.38 -21.35 -2.94
CA THR A 385 -13.02 -22.53 -2.33
C THR A 385 -12.03 -23.56 -1.79
N THR A 386 -10.73 -23.26 -1.77
CA THR A 386 -9.70 -24.25 -1.40
C THR A 386 -9.48 -24.33 0.12
N GLY A 387 -9.89 -23.29 0.87
CA GLY A 387 -9.59 -23.14 2.30
C GLY A 387 -8.18 -22.61 2.60
N ALA A 388 -7.40 -22.27 1.57
CA ALA A 388 -6.08 -21.65 1.71
C ALA A 388 -6.17 -20.21 2.27
N LEU A 389 -7.33 -19.57 2.12
CA LEU A 389 -7.72 -18.35 2.83
C LEU A 389 -8.94 -18.65 3.71
N PHE A 390 -9.12 -17.82 4.74
CA PHE A 390 -10.31 -17.81 5.57
C PHE A 390 -11.39 -16.97 4.89
N ASP A 391 -12.44 -17.63 4.43
CA ASP A 391 -13.60 -17.01 3.79
C ASP A 391 -14.43 -16.25 4.85
N VAL A 392 -14.44 -14.91 4.74
CA VAL A 392 -15.13 -14.02 5.66
C VAL A 392 -16.59 -13.87 5.21
N LYS A 393 -17.49 -14.61 5.85
CA LYS A 393 -18.89 -14.76 5.39
C LYS A 393 -19.91 -13.82 6.02
N ALA A 394 -19.46 -12.95 6.93
CA ALA A 394 -20.34 -12.14 7.75
C ALA A 394 -19.78 -10.73 7.94
N GLY A 395 -20.68 -9.79 8.24
CA GLY A 395 -20.36 -8.36 8.29
C GLY A 395 -20.88 -7.61 7.07
N LYS A 396 -20.93 -6.29 7.20
CA LYS A 396 -21.43 -5.37 6.18
C LYS A 396 -20.65 -4.07 6.25
N SER A 397 -20.42 -3.45 5.10
CA SER A 397 -19.94 -2.07 4.98
C SER A 397 -20.95 -1.31 4.14
N GLY A 398 -21.73 -0.44 4.79
CA GLY A 398 -22.88 0.22 4.16
C GLY A 398 -23.89 -0.79 3.61
N ALA A 399 -24.16 -0.71 2.30
CA ALA A 399 -25.10 -1.61 1.61
C ALA A 399 -24.48 -2.95 1.17
N LEU A 400 -23.15 -3.04 1.15
CA LEU A 400 -22.42 -4.24 0.75
C LEU A 400 -22.38 -5.23 1.93
N SER A 401 -22.44 -6.52 1.62
CA SER A 401 -22.42 -7.61 2.61
C SER A 401 -21.36 -8.63 2.25
N ALA A 402 -20.69 -9.15 3.27
CA ALA A 402 -19.80 -10.29 3.09
C ALA A 402 -20.63 -11.55 2.78
N THR A 403 -20.11 -12.44 1.93
CA THR A 403 -20.83 -13.64 1.48
C THR A 403 -19.91 -14.85 1.41
N THR A 404 -20.43 -16.02 1.04
CA THR A 404 -19.56 -17.20 0.83
C THR A 404 -18.79 -17.06 -0.48
N GLY A 405 -17.48 -17.32 -0.42
CA GLY A 405 -16.58 -17.26 -1.56
C GLY A 405 -15.94 -15.88 -1.70
N TRP A 406 -16.26 -15.20 -2.79
CA TRP A 406 -15.74 -13.84 -3.04
C TRP A 406 -16.81 -12.79 -2.79
N ASP A 407 -16.44 -11.66 -2.20
CA ASP A 407 -17.29 -10.48 -2.09
C ASP A 407 -16.51 -9.15 -2.19
N PHE A 408 -17.23 -8.05 -2.35
CA PHE A 408 -16.64 -6.72 -2.50
C PHE A 408 -15.95 -6.18 -1.24
N LEU A 409 -16.19 -6.77 -0.05
CA LEU A 409 -15.64 -6.26 1.20
C LEU A 409 -14.31 -6.91 1.54
N THR A 410 -14.23 -8.22 1.33
CA THR A 410 -13.11 -9.03 1.79
C THR A 410 -12.40 -9.80 0.70
N GLY A 411 -12.89 -9.70 -0.54
CA GLY A 411 -12.34 -10.41 -1.68
C GLY A 411 -12.42 -11.90 -1.48
N VAL A 412 -11.30 -12.60 -1.69
CA VAL A 412 -11.17 -14.05 -1.46
C VAL A 412 -11.17 -14.42 0.04
N GLY A 413 -11.02 -13.43 0.92
CA GLY A 413 -10.99 -13.60 2.37
C GLY A 413 -9.69 -13.09 3.00
N SER A 414 -9.33 -13.65 4.16
CA SER A 414 -8.14 -13.27 4.91
C SER A 414 -7.13 -14.42 5.05
N PRO A 415 -5.86 -14.15 5.44
CA PRO A 415 -4.84 -15.19 5.52
C PRO A 415 -5.23 -16.38 6.41
N ASN A 416 -4.90 -17.59 5.96
CA ASN A 416 -5.10 -18.84 6.70
C ASN A 416 -3.92 -19.78 6.46
N GLY A 417 -2.72 -19.25 6.68
CA GLY A 417 -1.45 -19.80 6.23
C GLY A 417 -0.95 -19.16 4.94
N LEU A 418 0.15 -19.71 4.43
CA LEU A 418 0.87 -19.18 3.26
C LEU A 418 0.41 -19.77 1.92
N THR A 419 -0.38 -20.85 1.93
CA THR A 419 -0.73 -21.60 0.71
C THR A 419 -1.45 -20.75 -0.34
N GLY A 420 -2.18 -19.72 0.07
CA GLY A 420 -2.93 -18.85 -0.84
C GLY A 420 -2.13 -17.72 -1.46
N PHE A 421 -0.88 -17.50 -1.03
CA PHE A 421 -0.09 -16.30 -1.32
C PHE A 421 1.14 -16.55 -2.20
#